data_AF-A0A5B7DDN3-F1
#
_entry.id   AF-A0A5B7DDN3-F1
#
_cell.length_a   1.000
_cell.length_b   1.000
_cell.length_c   1.000
_cell.angle_alpha   90.00
_cell.angle_beta   90.00
_cell.angle_gamma   90.00
#
_symmetry.space_group_name_H-M   'P 1'
#
loop_
_entity.id
_entity.type
_entity.pdbx_description
1 polymer ?
#
loop_
_entity_poly.entity_id
_entity_poly.type
_entity_poly.pdbx_seq_one_letter_code
_entity_poly.pdbx_strand_id
1 'polypeptide(L)'
;MVEHGLPGRWLGRDHLRSHSHFHWSPIPFTVSSQPDHFLQFLKLASLLTDFVDKFRRAAQMLSIVARPKLRPIVEHTGHNSPSINSWKLDSLTLKFQLKGALPYSPELMEPQPGLLRYILQQPYSREMVCTVIDIQKKQKQRCIVLEEQLVELMVSALEDCSRTESSNTSNVNSTSDGSLPVPVDHNPCSCAHLSSLLIYFVLFQLISFPSLVLRLHAKLKGKTSHQGRDHLMWVLLQFLSGSIQKNQFSDFLPVLRLIEVLYPEQESLPVPDYTDPQCAMQMSAMCILMHILKKAQADSIKTPRSLPTVFKNHHEFLQNLALNPQLPLITPGVPPDYRIALLLNAYSTNQEYFQRPILTLSESIQGSQKSTVPMPGINCVAHGSTSPLSITLLDSLTVHVKMSLVHNISQHIQKQAQHKSGIALAPALIETYARLLVYTEIESIGIKNFINSLLPVVYKSHVWSILHALLEMFIHRIHHSPPQYRIQLLSTIHHMTAVPLNTMTQMTQLHLWYLHLSCLKTF
;
A
#
# COMPACT_ATOMS: atom_id res chain seq x y z
N MET A 1 64.33 49.81 4.18
CA MET A 1 63.54 50.05 5.40
C MET A 1 62.14 49.52 5.15
N VAL A 2 61.88 48.33 5.67
CA VAL A 2 60.60 47.62 5.63
C VAL A 2 59.94 47.86 6.98
N GLU A 3 58.71 48.33 7.00
CA GLU A 3 57.87 48.30 8.20
C GLU A 3 56.51 47.68 7.87
N HIS A 4 56.08 46.83 8.80
CA HIS A 4 54.98 45.88 8.72
C HIS A 4 53.58 46.54 8.80
N GLY A 5 52.64 46.06 7.98
CA GLY A 5 51.21 46.33 8.11
C GLY A 5 50.39 45.03 8.13
N LEU A 6 49.84 44.68 9.30
CA LEU A 6 49.03 43.48 9.57
C LEU A 6 47.67 43.50 8.81
N PRO A 7 47.17 42.35 8.29
CA PRO A 7 45.86 42.25 7.66
C PRO A 7 44.78 41.89 8.69
N GLY A 8 44.33 42.86 9.50
CA GLY A 8 43.38 42.63 10.60
C GLY A 8 41.99 43.26 10.46
N ARG A 9 41.63 43.87 9.31
CA ARG A 9 40.54 44.87 9.27
C ARG A 9 39.28 44.55 8.44
N TRP A 10 39.05 43.30 8.02
CA TRP A 10 37.98 43.02 7.04
C TRP A 10 36.67 42.41 7.58
N LEU A 11 36.59 42.03 8.87
CA LEU A 11 35.39 41.37 9.45
C LEU A 11 34.73 42.16 10.61
N GLY A 12 35.02 43.46 10.72
CA GLY A 12 34.41 44.33 11.73
C GLY A 12 32.96 44.70 11.40
N ARG A 13 32.02 44.43 12.32
CA ARG A 13 30.60 44.83 12.22
C ARG A 13 30.41 46.35 12.06
N ASP A 14 31.38 47.14 12.48
CA ASP A 14 31.33 48.60 12.50
C ASP A 14 31.65 49.25 11.15
N HIS A 15 32.02 48.46 10.14
CA HIS A 15 32.09 48.89 8.76
C HIS A 15 30.96 48.25 7.95
N LEU A 16 29.82 48.94 7.95
CA LEU A 16 28.64 48.69 7.09
C LEU A 16 28.99 48.85 5.60
N ARG A 17 29.80 47.94 5.04
CA ARG A 17 30.02 47.84 3.58
C ARG A 17 29.15 46.77 2.92
N SER A 18 28.56 45.85 3.68
CA SER A 18 27.50 44.94 3.24
C SER A 18 26.76 44.36 4.45
N HIS A 19 25.49 43.97 4.29
CA HIS A 19 24.78 43.24 5.35
C HIS A 19 25.51 41.93 5.65
N SER A 20 25.81 41.65 6.92
CA SER A 20 26.60 40.49 7.36
C SER A 20 26.03 39.13 6.91
N HIS A 21 24.78 39.09 6.47
CA HIS A 21 24.13 37.93 5.84
C HIS A 21 24.68 37.59 4.44
N PHE A 22 25.20 38.56 3.68
CA PHE A 22 25.74 38.35 2.33
C PHE A 22 27.12 37.66 2.32
N HIS A 23 27.92 37.79 3.39
CA HIS A 23 29.24 37.16 3.49
C HIS A 23 29.20 35.66 3.79
N TRP A 24 28.01 35.07 3.95
CA TRP A 24 27.83 33.69 4.37
C TRP A 24 27.69 32.69 3.19
N SER A 25 27.65 33.14 1.94
CA SER A 25 27.72 32.26 0.75
C SER A 25 29.09 31.55 0.68
N PRO A 26 29.17 30.27 0.25
CA PRO A 26 30.38 29.46 0.42
C PRO A 26 31.57 30.06 -0.35
N ILE A 27 32.60 30.44 0.40
CA ILE A 27 33.90 30.87 -0.12
C ILE A 27 34.69 29.59 -0.44
N PRO A 28 35.04 29.30 -1.71
CA PRO A 28 35.81 28.12 -2.04
C PRO A 28 37.28 28.32 -1.61
N PHE A 29 37.83 27.41 -0.81
CA PHE A 29 39.25 27.41 -0.44
C PHE A 29 39.98 26.22 -1.09
N THR A 30 40.94 26.50 -1.96
CA THR A 30 41.98 25.56 -2.41
C THR A 30 43.19 25.69 -1.49
N VAL A 31 43.55 24.63 -0.76
CA VAL A 31 44.70 24.62 0.15
C VAL A 31 45.94 24.14 -0.61
N SER A 32 46.97 24.98 -0.73
CA SER A 32 48.29 24.58 -1.21
C SER A 32 49.17 24.09 -0.04
N SER A 33 50.04 23.12 -0.34
CA SER A 33 50.85 22.37 0.62
C SER A 33 52.12 23.12 1.05
N GLN A 34 51.97 24.22 1.82
CA GLN A 34 53.09 24.88 2.49
C GLN A 34 52.80 25.15 3.98
N PRO A 35 53.78 24.97 4.89
CA PRO A 35 53.57 24.98 6.34
C PRO A 35 53.20 26.36 6.93
N ASP A 36 53.67 27.47 6.36
CA ASP A 36 53.32 28.83 6.82
C ASP A 36 51.87 29.22 6.49
N HIS A 37 51.31 28.66 5.42
CA HIS A 37 49.90 28.81 5.09
C HIS A 37 48.99 28.06 6.07
N PHE A 38 49.51 27.04 6.77
CA PHE A 38 48.75 26.26 7.74
C PHE A 38 48.48 27.05 9.03
N LEU A 39 49.46 27.81 9.52
CA LEU A 39 49.32 28.69 10.70
C LEU A 39 48.42 29.91 10.43
N GLN A 40 48.49 30.48 9.23
CA GLN A 40 47.57 31.53 8.78
C GLN A 40 46.14 30.98 8.63
N PHE A 41 46.00 29.77 8.09
CA PHE A 41 44.72 29.07 8.01
C PHE A 41 44.13 28.80 9.40
N LEU A 42 44.93 28.40 10.39
CA LEU A 42 44.44 28.17 11.76
C LEU A 42 43.95 29.46 12.45
N LYS A 43 44.64 30.59 12.27
CA LYS A 43 44.19 31.90 12.78
C LYS A 43 42.96 32.44 12.04
N LEU A 44 42.89 32.21 10.73
CA LEU A 44 41.71 32.54 9.94
C LEU A 44 40.53 31.65 10.35
N ALA A 45 40.78 30.38 10.61
CA ALA A 45 39.79 29.40 11.04
C ALA A 45 39.18 29.82 12.38
N SER A 46 39.98 30.18 13.39
CA SER A 46 39.43 30.65 14.67
C SER A 46 38.56 31.90 14.51
N LEU A 47 39.01 32.86 13.71
CA LEU A 47 38.25 34.10 13.45
C LEU A 47 36.95 33.83 12.67
N LEU A 48 36.97 32.87 11.72
CA LEU A 48 35.78 32.40 11.00
C LEU A 48 34.84 31.62 11.91
N THR A 49 35.34 30.78 12.82
CA THR A 49 34.52 30.05 13.80
C THR A 49 33.79 31.01 14.73
N ASP A 50 34.50 32.01 15.27
CA ASP A 50 33.89 33.05 16.12
C ASP A 50 32.84 33.89 15.36
N PHE A 51 33.09 34.14 14.07
CA PHE A 51 32.13 34.80 13.20
C PHE A 51 30.87 33.94 12.97
N VAL A 52 31.05 32.66 12.64
CA VAL A 52 29.95 31.70 12.44
C VAL A 52 29.12 31.56 13.72
N ASP A 53 29.75 31.45 14.88
CA ASP A 53 29.06 31.25 16.15
C ASP A 53 28.14 32.41 16.55
N LYS A 54 28.41 33.63 16.07
CA LYS A 54 27.49 34.78 16.25
C LYS A 54 26.15 34.58 15.56
N PHE A 55 26.08 33.76 14.51
CA PHE A 55 24.84 33.42 13.80
C PHE A 55 24.08 32.25 14.42
N ARG A 56 24.63 31.57 15.44
CA ARG A 56 23.96 30.46 16.14
C ARG A 56 22.63 30.88 16.75
N ARG A 57 22.54 32.09 17.32
CA ARG A 57 21.27 32.64 17.86
C ARG A 57 20.23 32.86 16.77
N ALA A 58 20.65 33.33 15.60
CA ALA A 58 19.74 33.49 14.45
C ALA A 58 19.24 32.13 13.94
N ALA A 59 20.12 31.12 13.88
CA ALA A 59 19.74 29.76 13.54
C ALA A 59 18.71 29.19 14.54
N GLN A 60 18.89 29.42 15.84
CA GLN A 60 17.95 29.01 16.88
C GLN A 60 16.58 29.69 16.74
N MET A 61 16.53 30.99 16.44
CA MET A 61 15.26 31.71 16.20
C MET A 61 14.48 31.19 14.98
N LEU A 62 15.18 30.67 13.97
CA LEU A 62 14.57 30.09 12.76
C LEU A 62 14.27 28.59 12.87
N SER A 63 14.61 27.97 14.01
CA SER A 63 14.47 26.53 14.24
C SER A 63 13.29 26.23 15.16
N ILE A 64 12.59 25.12 14.89
CA ILE A 64 11.59 24.57 15.80
C ILE A 64 12.31 23.72 16.84
N VAL A 65 12.05 23.97 18.11
CA VAL A 65 12.63 23.22 19.23
C VAL A 65 12.23 21.75 19.13
N ALA A 66 13.22 20.85 19.20
CA ALA A 66 13.05 19.40 19.11
C ALA A 66 12.28 18.91 17.87
N ARG A 67 12.34 19.65 16.74
CA ARG A 67 11.69 19.26 15.47
C ARG A 67 11.87 17.79 15.08
N PRO A 68 13.07 17.18 15.18
CA PRO A 68 13.27 15.75 14.85
C PRO A 68 12.43 14.78 15.69
N LYS A 69 11.98 15.18 16.89
CA LYS A 69 11.18 14.36 17.81
C LYS A 69 9.68 14.54 17.62
N LEU A 70 9.26 15.63 16.99
CA LEU A 70 7.85 15.86 16.68
C LEU A 70 7.37 14.83 15.66
N ARG A 71 6.10 14.42 15.77
CA ARG A 71 5.46 13.45 14.87
C ARG A 71 4.14 14.02 14.37
N PRO A 72 3.87 13.99 13.06
CA PRO A 72 2.60 14.46 12.55
C PRO A 72 1.50 13.40 12.70
N ILE A 73 0.25 13.83 12.77
CA ILE A 73 -0.88 12.94 12.55
C ILE A 73 -1.04 12.77 11.03
N VAL A 74 -1.13 11.53 10.56
CA VAL A 74 -1.29 11.22 9.13
C VAL A 74 -2.75 11.43 8.75
N GLU A 75 -3.00 12.47 7.95
CA GLU A 75 -4.32 12.76 7.41
C GLU A 75 -4.50 12.14 6.02
N HIS A 76 -5.70 11.61 5.77
CA HIS A 76 -6.05 11.00 4.47
C HIS A 76 -6.39 12.04 3.39
N THR A 77 -6.64 13.29 3.78
CA THR A 77 -6.92 14.38 2.86
C THR A 77 -5.59 14.87 2.31
N GLY A 78 -5.14 14.35 1.15
CA GLY A 78 -3.93 14.75 0.43
C GLY A 78 -3.87 16.21 -0.05
N HIS A 79 -4.49 17.13 0.67
CA HIS A 79 -4.28 18.54 0.52
C HIS A 79 -2.91 18.91 1.07
N ASN A 80 -2.17 19.71 0.31
CA ASN A 80 -0.99 20.45 0.77
C ASN A 80 -1.42 21.45 1.85
N SER A 81 -1.73 20.95 3.05
CA SER A 81 -1.89 21.81 4.20
C SER A 81 -0.56 22.52 4.44
N PRO A 82 -0.53 23.82 4.78
CA PRO A 82 0.70 24.53 5.11
C PRO A 82 1.49 23.84 6.25
N SER A 83 0.82 22.99 7.06
CA SER A 83 1.47 22.14 8.06
C SER A 83 2.45 21.11 7.46
N ILE A 84 2.21 20.61 6.24
CA ILE A 84 3.06 19.60 5.58
C ILE A 84 4.43 20.16 5.19
N ASN A 85 4.54 21.47 4.92
CA ASN A 85 5.82 22.10 4.61
C ASN A 85 6.83 21.98 5.76
N SER A 86 6.35 21.86 7.01
CA SER A 86 7.19 21.65 8.19
C SER A 86 7.80 20.24 8.26
N TRP A 87 7.31 19.31 7.44
CA TRP A 87 7.76 17.92 7.41
C TRP A 87 8.52 17.56 6.13
N LYS A 88 8.73 18.51 5.21
CA LYS A 88 9.45 18.26 3.97
C LYS A 88 10.91 17.87 4.22
N LEU A 89 11.30 16.79 3.56
CA LEU A 89 12.63 16.21 3.54
C LEU A 89 13.16 16.23 2.11
N ASP A 90 14.47 16.41 1.97
CA ASP A 90 15.15 16.21 0.71
C ASP A 90 15.13 14.74 0.28
N SER A 91 14.84 14.46 -0.99
CA SER A 91 14.62 13.11 -1.50
C SER A 91 15.88 12.26 -1.64
N LEU A 92 17.04 12.90 -1.64
CA LEU A 92 18.35 12.25 -1.74
C LEU A 92 18.98 12.03 -0.37
N THR A 93 18.85 13.01 0.53
CA THR A 93 19.56 13.02 1.82
C THR A 93 18.68 12.76 3.03
N LEU A 94 17.35 12.80 2.90
CA LEU A 94 16.38 12.80 4.01
C LEU A 94 16.61 13.89 5.07
N LYS A 95 17.28 14.98 4.70
CA LYS A 95 17.49 16.11 5.61
C LYS A 95 16.34 17.09 5.51
N PHE A 96 16.09 17.84 6.59
CA PHE A 96 15.14 18.94 6.53
C PHE A 96 15.62 20.00 5.52
N GLN A 97 14.68 20.57 4.77
CA GLN A 97 14.95 21.75 3.95
C GLN A 97 15.03 22.98 4.88
N LEU A 98 16.25 23.38 5.22
CA LEU A 98 16.54 24.53 6.09
C LEU A 98 16.73 25.80 5.25
N LYS A 99 16.41 26.97 5.83
CA LYS A 99 16.46 28.25 5.11
C LYS A 99 17.83 28.90 5.19
N GLY A 100 18.35 29.31 4.02
CA GLY A 100 19.74 29.74 3.90
C GLY A 100 20.67 28.61 4.34
N ALA A 101 21.91 28.93 4.65
CA ALA A 101 22.56 28.09 5.61
C ALA A 101 23.12 28.93 6.74
N LEU A 102 22.98 28.36 7.91
CA LEU A 102 23.26 28.96 9.18
C LEU A 102 23.83 27.81 10.01
N PRO A 103 24.54 28.11 11.10
CA PRO A 103 25.01 27.07 12.01
C PRO A 103 23.82 26.49 12.80
N TYR A 104 22.99 25.70 12.11
CA TYR A 104 21.89 24.94 12.68
C TYR A 104 22.42 23.86 13.63
N SER A 105 21.57 23.40 14.54
CA SER A 105 21.94 22.28 15.42
C SER A 105 22.25 21.02 14.60
N PRO A 106 23.19 20.18 15.06
CA PRO A 106 23.56 18.95 14.34
C PRO A 106 22.37 18.04 14.09
N GLU A 107 21.45 17.93 15.07
CA GLU A 107 20.22 17.13 14.97
C GLU A 107 19.33 17.52 13.77
N LEU A 108 19.33 18.79 13.33
CA LEU A 108 18.56 19.26 12.18
C LEU A 108 19.27 19.00 10.84
N MET A 109 20.59 18.85 10.88
CA MET A 109 21.45 18.60 9.72
C MET A 109 21.63 17.11 9.43
N GLU A 110 21.21 16.25 10.35
CA GLU A 110 21.19 14.80 10.21
C GLU A 110 19.98 14.32 9.38
N PRO A 111 20.13 13.19 8.67
CA PRO A 111 19.01 12.57 7.96
C PRO A 111 17.92 12.14 8.95
N GLN A 112 16.66 12.19 8.52
CA GLN A 112 15.48 11.93 9.37
C GLN A 112 14.72 10.65 8.98
N PRO A 113 15.37 9.45 9.00
CA PRO A 113 14.72 8.20 8.61
C PRO A 113 13.59 7.81 9.58
N GLY A 114 13.71 8.15 10.87
CA GLY A 114 12.71 7.85 11.88
C GLY A 114 11.37 8.57 11.65
N LEU A 115 11.41 9.80 11.13
CA LEU A 115 10.19 10.52 10.75
C LEU A 115 9.49 9.83 9.58
N LEU A 116 10.24 9.51 8.52
CA LEU A 116 9.69 8.85 7.35
C LEU A 116 9.15 7.45 7.70
N ARG A 117 9.86 6.68 8.52
CA ARG A 117 9.43 5.36 8.98
C ARG A 117 8.14 5.43 9.79
N TYR A 118 8.02 6.41 10.68
CA TYR A 118 6.80 6.62 11.45
C TYR A 118 5.60 6.91 10.53
N ILE A 119 5.77 7.77 9.52
CA ILE A 119 4.69 8.08 8.56
C ILE A 119 4.33 6.83 7.75
N LEU A 120 5.34 6.08 7.27
CA LEU A 120 5.14 4.84 6.52
C LEU A 120 4.42 3.75 7.34
N GLN A 121 4.54 3.74 8.67
CA GLN A 121 3.81 2.78 9.52
C GLN A 121 2.31 3.03 9.55
N GLN A 122 1.86 4.26 9.31
CA GLN A 122 0.45 4.62 9.42
C GLN A 122 -0.33 4.22 8.17
N PRO A 123 -1.58 3.74 8.30
CA PRO A 123 -2.45 3.46 7.17
C PRO A 123 -2.76 4.75 6.39
N TYR A 124 -3.05 4.61 5.09
CA TYR A 124 -3.38 5.71 4.18
C TYR A 124 -2.30 6.81 4.02
N SER A 125 -1.06 6.55 4.44
CA SER A 125 0.06 7.51 4.42
C SER A 125 0.67 7.81 3.04
N ARG A 126 0.26 7.09 1.98
CA ARG A 126 0.86 7.15 0.63
C ARG A 126 1.06 8.58 0.11
N GLU A 127 0.03 9.42 0.19
CA GLU A 127 0.08 10.78 -0.34
C GLU A 127 0.95 11.70 0.52
N MET A 128 0.90 11.54 1.84
CA MET A 128 1.75 12.27 2.77
C MET A 128 3.23 11.92 2.54
N VAL A 129 3.57 10.65 2.35
CA VAL A 129 4.95 10.22 2.03
C VAL A 129 5.45 10.88 0.75
N CYS A 130 4.65 10.87 -0.33
CA CYS A 130 5.03 11.56 -1.57
C CYS A 130 5.29 13.06 -1.34
N THR A 131 4.46 13.70 -0.52
CA THR A 131 4.59 15.15 -0.24
C THR A 131 5.78 15.46 0.67
N VAL A 132 6.05 14.61 1.66
CA VAL A 132 7.17 14.73 2.60
C VAL A 132 8.51 14.56 1.90
N ILE A 133 8.65 13.60 0.99
CA ILE A 133 9.88 13.38 0.22
C ILE A 133 9.93 14.29 -1.04
N ASP A 134 9.00 15.24 -1.17
CA ASP A 134 8.90 16.18 -2.31
C ASP A 134 8.88 15.49 -3.69
N ILE A 135 8.34 14.26 -3.75
CA ILE A 135 8.21 13.49 -4.98
C ILE A 135 6.90 13.87 -5.65
N GLN A 136 6.99 14.56 -6.79
CA GLN A 136 5.82 14.82 -7.61
C GLN A 136 5.40 13.54 -8.35
N LYS A 137 4.10 13.20 -8.32
CA LYS A 137 3.51 12.03 -9.02
C LYS A 137 3.83 11.96 -10.52
N LYS A 138 4.29 13.05 -11.15
CA LYS A 138 4.65 13.13 -12.58
C LYS A 138 6.10 12.75 -12.88
N GLN A 139 7.00 12.77 -11.89
CA GLN A 139 8.39 12.39 -12.08
C GLN A 139 8.57 10.92 -11.73
N LYS A 140 8.81 10.09 -12.75
CA LYS A 140 9.22 8.68 -12.61
C LYS A 140 10.67 8.64 -12.12
N GLN A 141 10.88 8.98 -10.86
CA GLN A 141 12.21 9.00 -10.27
C GLN A 141 12.30 7.97 -9.15
N ARG A 142 13.27 7.07 -9.27
CA ARG A 142 13.59 6.10 -8.25
C ARG A 142 14.15 6.82 -7.01
N CYS A 143 13.51 6.62 -5.86
CA CYS A 143 13.97 7.12 -4.58
C CYS A 143 14.60 5.98 -3.78
N ILE A 144 15.93 5.96 -3.74
CA ILE A 144 16.70 4.93 -3.03
C ILE A 144 16.40 4.97 -1.53
N VAL A 145 16.23 6.15 -0.96
CA VAL A 145 16.02 6.24 0.49
C VAL A 145 14.64 5.74 0.91
N LEU A 146 13.61 5.95 0.07
CA LEU A 146 12.31 5.34 0.28
C LEU A 146 12.38 3.81 0.19
N GLU A 147 13.14 3.28 -0.79
CA GLU A 147 13.40 1.84 -0.93
C GLU A 147 14.04 1.27 0.34
N GLU A 148 15.05 1.95 0.90
CA GLU A 148 15.71 1.54 2.14
C GLU A 148 14.80 1.59 3.37
N GLN A 149 13.98 2.65 3.51
CA GLN A 149 13.05 2.74 4.64
C GLN A 149 11.93 1.71 4.56
N LEU A 150 11.47 1.36 3.35
CA LEU A 150 10.49 0.28 3.18
C LEU A 150 11.09 -1.09 3.54
N VAL A 151 12.35 -1.36 3.15
CA VAL A 151 13.07 -2.57 3.58
C VAL A 151 13.20 -2.63 5.10
N GLU A 152 13.56 -1.52 5.76
CA GLU A 152 13.62 -1.50 7.22
C GLU A 152 12.28 -1.80 7.87
N LEU A 153 11.20 -1.25 7.31
CA LEU A 153 9.86 -1.47 7.83
C LEU A 153 9.45 -2.95 7.68
N MET A 154 9.78 -3.58 6.55
CA MET A 154 9.53 -5.01 6.33
C MET A 154 10.34 -5.89 7.29
N VAL A 155 11.59 -5.52 7.60
CA VAL A 155 12.41 -6.23 8.59
C VAL A 155 11.89 -6.02 10.01
N SER A 156 11.48 -4.80 10.37
CA SER A 156 10.86 -4.51 11.68
C SER A 156 9.57 -5.29 11.86
N ALA A 157 8.72 -5.37 10.83
CA ALA A 157 7.48 -6.14 10.90
C ALA A 157 7.74 -7.65 11.09
N LEU A 158 8.79 -8.18 10.46
CA LEU A 158 9.24 -9.56 10.67
C LEU A 158 9.64 -9.80 12.14
N GLU A 159 10.39 -8.86 12.72
CA GLU A 159 10.83 -8.91 14.13
C GLU A 159 9.65 -8.75 15.10
N ASP A 160 8.65 -7.93 14.80
CA ASP A 160 7.46 -7.75 15.64
C ASP A 160 6.57 -9.01 15.64
N CYS A 161 6.43 -9.69 14.50
CA CYS A 161 5.74 -10.99 14.42
C CYS A 161 6.42 -12.03 15.32
N SER A 162 7.76 -12.04 15.37
CA SER A 162 8.55 -12.98 16.18
C SER A 162 8.28 -12.84 17.69
N ARG A 163 8.09 -11.60 18.15
CA ARG A 163 7.80 -11.28 19.56
C ARG A 163 6.39 -11.73 19.96
N THR A 164 5.43 -11.58 19.04
CA THR A 164 4.02 -11.89 19.28
C THR A 164 3.76 -13.40 19.36
N GLU A 165 4.43 -14.20 18.53
CA GLU A 165 4.35 -15.67 18.60
C GLU A 165 5.02 -16.23 19.87
N SER A 166 6.09 -15.60 20.33
CA SER A 166 6.80 -15.94 21.56
C SER A 166 6.00 -15.63 22.85
N SER A 167 5.16 -14.58 22.83
CA SER A 167 4.25 -14.27 23.96
C SER A 167 3.04 -15.22 24.03
N ASN A 168 2.55 -15.72 22.89
CA ASN A 168 1.43 -16.67 22.87
C ASN A 168 1.85 -18.06 23.38
N THR A 169 3.12 -18.45 23.21
CA THR A 169 3.65 -19.73 23.70
C THR A 169 4.04 -19.72 25.18
N SER A 170 4.28 -18.54 25.76
CA SER A 170 4.62 -18.40 27.19
C SER A 170 3.40 -18.23 28.12
N ASN A 171 2.24 -17.87 27.58
CA ASN A 171 1.01 -17.67 28.35
C ASN A 171 0.14 -18.92 28.53
N VAL A 172 0.57 -20.11 28.09
CA VAL A 172 -0.19 -21.36 28.32
C VAL A 172 0.07 -21.95 29.73
N ASN A 173 1.10 -21.49 30.47
CA ASN A 173 1.49 -22.11 31.75
C ASN A 173 1.61 -21.15 32.96
N SER A 174 0.90 -20.02 33.00
CA SER A 174 0.77 -19.26 34.27
C SER A 174 -0.70 -18.99 34.61
N THR A 175 -1.22 -19.83 35.49
CA THR A 175 -2.44 -19.56 36.25
C THR A 175 -2.14 -18.50 37.32
N SER A 176 -3.18 -17.69 37.60
CA SER A 176 -3.33 -16.72 38.70
C SER A 176 -2.36 -15.52 38.75
N ASP A 177 -2.75 -14.41 38.12
CA ASP A 177 -2.93 -13.18 38.88
C ASP A 177 -3.89 -12.19 38.19
N GLY A 178 -4.78 -11.59 38.97
CA GLY A 178 -5.93 -10.78 38.53
C GLY A 178 -5.58 -9.40 37.97
N SER A 179 -4.71 -9.34 36.96
CA SER A 179 -4.52 -8.14 36.15
C SER A 179 -5.43 -8.18 34.92
N LEU A 180 -6.17 -7.08 34.71
CA LEU A 180 -7.06 -6.88 33.58
C LEU A 180 -6.32 -7.24 32.27
N PRO A 181 -6.92 -8.05 31.37
CA PRO A 181 -6.32 -8.31 30.07
C PRO A 181 -6.26 -6.99 29.31
N VAL A 182 -5.05 -6.46 29.15
CA VAL A 182 -4.76 -5.40 28.17
C VAL A 182 -5.19 -5.95 26.81
N PRO A 183 -5.95 -5.21 25.98
CA PRO A 183 -6.36 -5.72 24.69
C PRO A 183 -5.09 -6.06 23.91
N VAL A 184 -5.00 -7.31 23.46
CA VAL A 184 -4.01 -7.72 22.46
C VAL A 184 -4.30 -6.84 21.24
N ASP A 185 -3.48 -5.81 21.02
CA ASP A 185 -3.43 -5.09 19.76
C ASP A 185 -2.95 -6.09 18.70
N HIS A 186 -3.89 -6.91 18.23
CA HIS A 186 -3.76 -7.68 17.03
C HIS A 186 -3.35 -6.68 15.95
N ASN A 187 -2.11 -6.77 15.44
CA ASN A 187 -1.69 -6.06 14.24
C ASN A 187 -1.59 -6.99 13.02
N PRO A 188 -2.66 -7.77 12.65
CA PRO A 188 -2.74 -8.41 11.34
C PRO A 188 -2.79 -7.37 10.21
N CYS A 189 -2.95 -6.08 10.56
CA CYS A 189 -3.01 -4.94 9.65
C CYS A 189 -1.65 -4.55 9.03
N SER A 190 -0.52 -4.98 9.62
CA SER A 190 0.82 -4.60 9.12
C SER A 190 1.11 -5.13 7.71
N CYS A 191 0.73 -6.39 7.42
CA CYS A 191 1.03 -7.03 6.14
C CYS A 191 0.17 -6.51 5.00
N ALA A 192 -1.13 -6.30 5.27
CA ALA A 192 -2.03 -5.68 4.30
C ALA A 192 -1.54 -4.27 3.94
N HIS A 193 -1.19 -3.47 4.96
CA HIS A 193 -0.65 -2.13 4.78
C HIS A 193 0.69 -2.12 4.00
N LEU A 194 1.64 -2.96 4.40
CA LEU A 194 2.93 -3.12 3.71
C LEU A 194 2.76 -3.53 2.24
N SER A 195 1.87 -4.49 1.97
CA SER A 195 1.54 -4.89 0.60
C SER A 195 0.98 -3.72 -0.21
N SER A 196 0.09 -2.96 0.41
CA SER A 196 -0.54 -1.77 -0.16
C SER A 196 0.50 -0.70 -0.53
N LEU A 197 1.47 -0.44 0.36
CA LEU A 197 2.58 0.49 0.12
C LEU A 197 3.52 0.00 -0.98
N LEU A 198 3.94 -1.27 -0.90
CA LEU A 198 4.84 -1.89 -1.87
C LEU A 198 4.26 -1.80 -3.28
N ILE A 199 2.99 -2.21 -3.45
CA ILE A 199 2.29 -2.16 -4.74
C ILE A 199 2.26 -0.73 -5.26
N TYR A 200 1.85 0.24 -4.44
CA TYR A 200 1.78 1.64 -4.85
C TYR A 200 3.14 2.15 -5.30
N PHE A 201 4.19 2.05 -4.48
CA PHE A 201 5.49 2.63 -4.81
C PHE A 201 6.18 1.94 -5.99
N VAL A 202 6.01 0.63 -6.17
CA VAL A 202 6.56 -0.06 -7.35
C VAL A 202 5.78 0.30 -8.62
N LEU A 203 4.44 0.31 -8.58
CA LEU A 203 3.61 0.64 -9.75
C LEU A 203 3.87 2.06 -10.26
N PHE A 204 4.10 3.01 -9.36
CA PHE A 204 4.48 4.39 -9.71
C PHE A 204 5.98 4.57 -10.00
N GLN A 205 6.75 3.47 -10.05
CA GLN A 205 8.20 3.46 -10.36
C GLN A 205 9.05 4.29 -9.39
N LEU A 206 8.58 4.47 -8.16
CA LEU A 206 9.32 5.17 -7.10
C LEU A 206 10.37 4.28 -6.45
N ILE A 207 10.17 2.96 -6.48
CA ILE A 207 11.11 1.95 -5.99
C ILE A 207 11.27 0.83 -7.02
N SER A 208 12.40 0.13 -6.97
CA SER A 208 12.67 -1.04 -7.82
C SER A 208 12.45 -2.32 -7.03
N PHE A 209 11.51 -3.17 -7.47
CA PHE A 209 11.24 -4.46 -6.85
C PHE A 209 12.49 -5.38 -6.74
N PRO A 210 13.26 -5.67 -7.81
CA PRO A 210 14.42 -6.53 -7.70
C PRO A 210 15.47 -5.97 -6.72
N SER A 211 15.68 -4.65 -6.72
CA SER A 211 16.63 -4.02 -5.81
C SER A 211 16.19 -4.06 -4.35
N LEU A 212 14.89 -3.84 -4.10
CA LEU A 212 14.28 -3.98 -2.78
C LEU A 212 14.49 -5.38 -2.23
N VAL A 213 14.22 -6.42 -3.03
CA VAL A 213 14.37 -7.82 -2.63
C VAL A 213 15.84 -8.17 -2.39
N LEU A 214 16.77 -7.68 -3.21
CA LEU A 214 18.21 -7.87 -2.99
C LEU A 214 18.69 -7.24 -1.68
N ARG A 215 18.24 -6.02 -1.35
CA ARG A 215 18.55 -5.35 -0.08
C ARG A 215 17.96 -6.10 1.11
N LEU A 216 16.73 -6.57 0.97
CA LEU A 216 16.08 -7.38 1.98
C LEU A 216 16.84 -8.69 2.24
N HIS A 217 17.23 -9.38 1.17
CA HIS A 217 18.11 -10.56 1.26
C HIS A 217 19.43 -10.22 1.96
N ALA A 218 20.09 -9.11 1.62
CA ALA A 218 21.34 -8.70 2.26
C ALA A 218 21.17 -8.44 3.78
N LYS A 219 20.03 -7.89 4.21
CA LYS A 219 19.73 -7.66 5.63
C LYS A 219 19.34 -8.90 6.41
N LEU A 220 18.70 -9.86 5.76
CA LEU A 220 18.24 -11.10 6.38
C LEU A 220 19.30 -12.20 6.35
N LYS A 221 20.27 -12.11 5.44
CA LYS A 221 21.41 -13.03 5.38
C LYS A 221 22.18 -12.99 6.70
N GLY A 222 22.23 -14.11 7.41
CA GLY A 222 22.93 -14.25 8.68
C GLY A 222 22.08 -14.00 9.93
N LYS A 223 20.79 -13.64 9.78
CA LYS A 223 19.84 -13.66 10.90
C LYS A 223 19.31 -15.07 11.12
N THR A 224 19.18 -15.48 12.38
CA THR A 224 18.75 -16.83 12.79
C THR A 224 17.25 -16.96 12.98
N SER A 225 16.53 -15.86 13.23
CA SER A 225 15.07 -15.90 13.36
C SER A 225 14.42 -15.76 11.99
N HIS A 226 13.71 -16.82 11.59
CA HIS A 226 12.88 -16.87 10.38
C HIS A 226 11.37 -16.74 10.70
N GLN A 227 11.03 -16.35 11.93
CA GLN A 227 9.64 -16.12 12.34
C GLN A 227 9.04 -14.97 11.52
N GLY A 228 7.76 -15.10 11.11
CA GLY A 228 7.10 -14.15 10.21
C GLY A 228 7.52 -14.26 8.73
N ARG A 229 8.33 -15.23 8.31
CA ARG A 229 8.70 -15.41 6.89
C ARG A 229 7.50 -15.52 5.95
N ASP A 230 6.43 -16.17 6.40
CA ASP A 230 5.20 -16.36 5.63
C ASP A 230 4.46 -15.03 5.42
N HIS A 231 4.53 -14.13 6.40
CA HIS A 231 4.00 -12.78 6.30
C HIS A 231 4.77 -11.96 5.27
N LEU A 232 6.10 -12.08 5.28
CA LEU A 232 6.95 -11.42 4.30
C LEU A 232 6.71 -11.97 2.88
N MET A 233 6.64 -13.30 2.72
CA MET A 233 6.33 -13.93 1.44
C MET A 233 4.93 -13.53 0.95
N TRP A 234 3.95 -13.42 1.84
CA TRP A 234 2.62 -12.91 1.51
C TRP A 234 2.68 -11.50 0.91
N VAL A 235 3.43 -10.57 1.54
CA VAL A 235 3.62 -9.21 1.02
C VAL A 235 4.24 -9.20 -0.37
N LEU A 236 5.26 -10.02 -0.61
CA LEU A 236 5.91 -10.12 -1.92
C LEU A 236 4.98 -10.75 -2.97
N LEU A 237 4.19 -11.76 -2.60
CA LEU A 237 3.22 -12.42 -3.47
C LEU A 237 2.16 -11.43 -3.99
N GLN A 238 1.71 -10.48 -3.15
CA GLN A 238 0.72 -9.47 -3.55
C GLN A 238 1.18 -8.67 -4.78
N PHE A 239 2.45 -8.26 -4.82
CA PHE A 239 3.01 -7.56 -5.97
C PHE A 239 3.34 -8.51 -7.13
N LEU A 240 3.93 -9.67 -6.84
CA LEU A 240 4.41 -10.61 -7.85
C LEU A 240 3.26 -11.17 -8.69
N SER A 241 2.21 -11.68 -8.06
CA SER A 241 1.03 -12.25 -8.75
C SER A 241 0.38 -11.25 -9.72
N GLY A 242 0.36 -9.95 -9.38
CA GLY A 242 -0.24 -8.89 -10.19
C GLY A 242 0.62 -8.34 -11.32
N SER A 243 1.94 -8.55 -11.28
CA SER A 243 2.89 -7.85 -12.17
C SER A 243 3.78 -8.78 -13.00
N ILE A 244 3.86 -10.07 -12.65
CA ILE A 244 4.77 -11.03 -13.28
C ILE A 244 4.58 -11.19 -14.80
N GLN A 245 3.35 -11.04 -15.31
CA GLN A 245 3.08 -11.14 -16.74
C GLN A 245 3.68 -9.98 -17.55
N LYS A 246 3.82 -8.79 -16.94
CA LYS A 246 4.27 -7.56 -17.61
C LYS A 246 5.77 -7.31 -17.47
N ASN A 247 6.39 -7.87 -16.43
CA ASN A 247 7.81 -7.66 -16.12
C ASN A 247 8.69 -8.80 -16.66
N GLN A 248 10.00 -8.58 -16.69
CA GLN A 248 10.96 -9.57 -17.17
C GLN A 248 11.17 -10.66 -16.12
N PHE A 249 11.47 -11.89 -16.55
CA PHE A 249 11.75 -13.00 -15.65
C PHE A 249 12.93 -12.71 -14.69
N SER A 250 13.96 -12.02 -15.18
CA SER A 250 15.16 -11.63 -14.42
C SER A 250 14.85 -10.79 -13.17
N ASP A 251 13.78 -9.99 -13.20
CA ASP A 251 13.36 -9.13 -12.08
C ASP A 251 12.91 -9.94 -10.85
N PHE A 252 12.56 -11.21 -11.03
CA PHE A 252 12.05 -12.08 -9.97
C PHE A 252 13.10 -13.08 -9.43
N LEU A 253 14.27 -13.17 -10.07
CA LEU A 253 15.37 -14.03 -9.59
C LEU A 253 15.84 -13.71 -8.15
N PRO A 254 15.88 -12.43 -7.70
CA PRO A 254 16.19 -12.12 -6.32
C PRO A 254 15.25 -12.78 -5.30
N VAL A 255 13.99 -13.02 -5.68
CA VAL A 255 12.99 -13.65 -4.79
C VAL A 255 13.35 -15.11 -4.54
N LEU A 256 13.85 -15.82 -5.55
CA LEU A 256 14.31 -17.21 -5.39
C LEU A 256 15.46 -17.30 -4.37
N ARG A 257 16.42 -16.37 -4.45
CA ARG A 257 17.52 -16.30 -3.48
C ARG A 257 17.04 -15.99 -2.07
N LEU A 258 16.00 -15.15 -1.95
CA LEU A 258 15.40 -14.83 -0.66
C LEU A 258 14.68 -16.05 -0.05
N ILE A 259 13.96 -16.83 -0.85
CA ILE A 259 13.32 -18.08 -0.42
C ILE A 259 14.38 -19.06 0.13
N GLU A 260 15.51 -19.22 -0.56
CA GLU A 260 16.62 -20.08 -0.12
C GLU A 260 17.18 -19.68 1.27
N VAL A 261 17.14 -18.39 1.61
CA VAL A 261 17.60 -17.90 2.93
C VAL A 261 16.55 -18.06 4.02
N LEU A 262 15.26 -17.96 3.68
CA LEU A 262 14.16 -17.98 4.66
C LEU A 262 13.60 -19.37 4.94
N TYR A 263 13.84 -20.31 4.04
CA TYR A 263 13.40 -21.70 4.16
C TYR A 263 14.63 -22.64 4.03
N PRO A 264 15.52 -22.66 5.05
CA PRO A 264 16.73 -23.48 5.03
C PRO A 264 16.47 -24.96 5.31
N GLU A 265 15.23 -25.35 5.64
CA GLU A 265 14.88 -26.73 5.97
C GLU A 265 15.19 -27.67 4.80
N GLN A 266 15.50 -28.93 5.10
CA GLN A 266 15.64 -29.97 4.06
C GLN A 266 14.38 -30.84 3.94
N GLU A 267 13.64 -30.96 5.04
CA GLU A 267 12.39 -31.68 5.11
C GLU A 267 11.23 -30.88 4.49
N SER A 268 10.26 -31.61 3.96
CA SER A 268 9.06 -31.03 3.38
C SER A 268 8.17 -30.43 4.47
N LEU A 269 7.74 -29.19 4.29
CA LEU A 269 6.83 -28.53 5.22
C LEU A 269 5.45 -29.23 5.24
N PRO A 270 4.77 -29.26 6.39
CA PRO A 270 3.42 -29.80 6.48
C PRO A 270 2.43 -28.93 5.70
N VAL A 271 1.37 -29.56 5.18
CA VAL A 271 0.26 -28.82 4.57
C VAL A 271 -0.49 -28.08 5.68
N PRO A 272 -0.74 -26.77 5.53
CA PRO A 272 -1.39 -25.98 6.55
C PRO A 272 -2.89 -26.28 6.65
N ASP A 273 -3.49 -25.95 7.79
CA ASP A 273 -4.92 -26.11 8.03
C ASP A 273 -5.72 -25.14 7.13
N TYR A 274 -6.44 -25.69 6.16
CA TYR A 274 -7.23 -24.94 5.19
C TYR A 274 -8.52 -24.34 5.78
N THR A 275 -8.80 -24.54 7.07
CA THR A 275 -9.88 -23.86 7.80
C THR A 275 -9.44 -22.56 8.48
N ASP A 276 -8.13 -22.32 8.56
CA ASP A 276 -7.53 -21.08 9.08
C ASP A 276 -7.15 -20.14 7.91
N PRO A 277 -7.55 -18.84 7.92
CA PRO A 277 -7.10 -17.87 6.91
C PRO A 277 -5.56 -17.72 6.81
N GLN A 278 -4.80 -18.05 7.87
CA GLN A 278 -3.33 -18.03 7.86
C GLN A 278 -2.73 -19.00 6.85
N CYS A 279 -3.48 -20.02 6.40
CA CYS A 279 -3.01 -20.96 5.40
C CYS A 279 -2.60 -20.26 4.08
N ALA A 280 -3.26 -19.14 3.72
CA ALA A 280 -2.90 -18.35 2.56
C ALA A 280 -1.50 -17.73 2.68
N MET A 281 -1.12 -17.34 3.90
CA MET A 281 0.20 -16.76 4.19
C MET A 281 1.26 -17.87 4.20
N GLN A 282 0.99 -19.00 4.84
CA GLN A 282 1.89 -20.16 4.90
C GLN A 282 2.17 -20.78 3.51
N MET A 283 1.19 -20.75 2.60
CA MET A 283 1.34 -21.22 1.21
C MET A 283 1.94 -20.17 0.27
N SER A 284 2.23 -18.96 0.74
CA SER A 284 2.60 -17.84 -0.14
C SER A 284 3.92 -18.05 -0.89
N ALA A 285 4.92 -18.65 -0.24
CA ALA A 285 6.19 -19.01 -0.86
C ALA A 285 5.99 -20.00 -2.03
N MET A 286 5.13 -21.01 -1.83
CA MET A 286 4.79 -21.96 -2.89
C MET A 286 4.03 -21.28 -4.03
N CYS A 287 3.09 -20.38 -3.74
CA CYS A 287 2.38 -19.60 -4.76
C CYS A 287 3.35 -18.74 -5.60
N ILE A 288 4.34 -18.10 -4.96
CA ILE A 288 5.41 -17.36 -5.65
C ILE A 288 6.16 -18.28 -6.62
N LEU A 289 6.57 -19.46 -6.16
CA LEU A 289 7.28 -20.44 -6.99
C LEU A 289 6.43 -20.86 -8.18
N MET A 290 5.13 -21.12 -7.99
CA MET A 290 4.21 -21.47 -9.09
C MET A 290 4.14 -20.38 -10.16
N HIS A 291 4.04 -19.11 -9.75
CA HIS A 291 4.04 -17.98 -10.68
C HIS A 291 5.36 -17.89 -11.46
N ILE A 292 6.51 -17.99 -10.78
CA ILE A 292 7.83 -17.91 -11.41
C ILE A 292 8.04 -19.09 -12.38
N LEU A 293 7.66 -20.31 -11.99
CA LEU A 293 7.74 -21.49 -12.85
C LEU A 293 6.88 -21.34 -14.10
N LYS A 294 5.62 -20.89 -13.95
CA LYS A 294 4.74 -20.65 -15.11
C LYS A 294 5.28 -19.56 -16.04
N LYS A 295 5.88 -18.50 -15.49
CA LYS A 295 6.53 -17.44 -16.27
C LYS A 295 7.73 -17.97 -17.04
N ALA A 296 8.57 -18.79 -16.41
CA ALA A 296 9.71 -19.42 -17.08
C ALA A 296 9.29 -20.35 -18.23
N GLN A 297 8.22 -21.12 -18.03
CA GLN A 297 7.62 -21.95 -19.08
C GLN A 297 7.10 -21.11 -20.24
N ALA A 298 6.37 -20.02 -19.95
CA ALA A 298 5.85 -19.12 -20.97
C ALA A 298 6.97 -18.44 -21.78
N ASP A 299 8.07 -18.07 -21.12
CA ASP A 299 9.24 -17.45 -21.75
C ASP A 299 10.21 -18.50 -22.36
N SER A 300 9.85 -19.79 -22.36
CA SER A 300 10.67 -20.91 -22.88
C SER A 300 12.09 -20.98 -22.29
N ILE A 301 12.24 -20.53 -21.05
CA ILE A 301 13.52 -20.55 -20.33
C ILE A 301 13.72 -21.95 -19.77
N LYS A 302 14.82 -22.62 -20.14
CA LYS A 302 15.24 -23.88 -19.50
C LYS A 302 15.58 -23.58 -18.05
N THR A 303 14.65 -23.83 -17.13
CA THR A 303 14.92 -23.73 -15.69
C THR A 303 15.76 -24.92 -15.26
N PRO A 304 17.00 -24.73 -14.79
CA PRO A 304 17.87 -25.83 -14.36
C PRO A 304 17.52 -26.38 -12.96
N ARG A 305 16.53 -25.80 -12.26
CA ARG A 305 16.18 -26.14 -10.89
C ARG A 305 14.86 -26.92 -10.82
N SER A 306 14.92 -28.14 -10.32
CA SER A 306 13.76 -28.82 -9.75
C SER A 306 13.21 -28.00 -8.57
N LEU A 307 11.91 -28.14 -8.31
CA LEU A 307 11.27 -27.48 -7.16
C LEU A 307 12.00 -27.88 -5.86
N PRO A 308 12.28 -26.94 -4.93
CA PRO A 308 12.89 -27.28 -3.64
C PRO A 308 12.06 -28.33 -2.89
N THR A 309 12.73 -29.33 -2.29
CA THR A 309 12.08 -30.45 -1.58
C THR A 309 11.19 -29.96 -0.43
N VAL A 310 11.55 -28.84 0.18
CA VAL A 310 10.80 -28.15 1.25
C VAL A 310 9.33 -27.93 0.89
N PHE A 311 9.04 -27.61 -0.37
CA PHE A 311 7.68 -27.28 -0.82
C PHE A 311 6.97 -28.43 -1.53
N LYS A 312 7.53 -29.65 -1.50
CA LYS A 312 6.97 -30.81 -2.20
C LYS A 312 5.51 -31.08 -1.80
N ASN A 313 5.22 -31.16 -0.51
CA ASN A 313 3.86 -31.42 0.00
C ASN A 313 2.87 -30.32 -0.38
N HIS A 314 3.29 -29.05 -0.30
CA HIS A 314 2.46 -27.89 -0.68
C HIS A 314 2.12 -27.95 -2.17
N HIS A 315 3.10 -28.30 -3.01
CA HIS A 315 2.92 -28.43 -4.45
C HIS A 315 1.97 -29.58 -4.82
N GLU A 316 2.20 -30.77 -4.25
CA GLU A 316 1.35 -31.95 -4.47
C GLU A 316 -0.09 -31.67 -4.02
N PHE A 317 -0.28 -31.01 -2.89
CA PHE A 317 -1.59 -30.58 -2.41
C PHE A 317 -2.29 -29.64 -3.41
N LEU A 318 -1.63 -28.58 -3.87
CA LEU A 318 -2.19 -27.64 -4.83
C LEU A 318 -2.51 -28.29 -6.19
N GLN A 319 -1.65 -29.19 -6.66
CA GLN A 319 -1.89 -29.95 -7.88
C GLN A 319 -3.12 -30.87 -7.73
N ASN A 320 -3.20 -31.60 -6.62
CA ASN A 320 -4.35 -32.47 -6.34
C ASN A 320 -5.65 -31.65 -6.27
N LEU A 321 -5.62 -30.46 -5.65
CA LEU A 321 -6.77 -29.55 -5.63
C LEU A 321 -7.15 -29.04 -7.02
N ALA A 322 -6.17 -28.73 -7.88
CA ALA A 322 -6.42 -28.20 -9.22
C ALA A 322 -7.02 -29.26 -10.17
N LEU A 323 -6.61 -30.51 -10.00
CA LEU A 323 -7.10 -31.66 -10.78
C LEU A 323 -8.45 -32.20 -10.27
N ASN A 324 -8.81 -31.90 -9.02
CA ASN A 324 -10.03 -32.42 -8.43
C ASN A 324 -11.29 -31.71 -8.98
N PRO A 325 -12.27 -32.46 -9.52
CA PRO A 325 -13.50 -31.88 -10.06
C PRO A 325 -14.52 -31.43 -9.00
N GLN A 326 -14.31 -31.65 -7.70
CA GLN A 326 -15.23 -31.19 -6.67
C GLN A 326 -14.61 -30.08 -5.84
N LEU A 327 -14.72 -28.84 -6.33
CA LEU A 327 -14.40 -27.67 -5.53
C LEU A 327 -15.48 -27.48 -4.46
N PRO A 328 -15.10 -27.24 -3.19
CA PRO A 328 -16.05 -27.01 -2.12
C PRO A 328 -16.90 -25.78 -2.45
N LEU A 329 -18.23 -25.93 -2.38
CA LEU A 329 -19.15 -24.80 -2.48
C LEU A 329 -19.09 -23.99 -1.19
N ILE A 330 -18.94 -22.68 -1.33
CA ILE A 330 -19.10 -21.73 -0.22
C ILE A 330 -20.56 -21.80 0.21
N THR A 331 -20.82 -22.51 1.32
CA THR A 331 -22.16 -22.74 1.83
C THR A 331 -22.31 -22.05 3.19
N PRO A 332 -23.35 -21.23 3.39
CA PRO A 332 -23.58 -20.58 4.68
C PRO A 332 -23.80 -21.63 5.79
N GLY A 333 -23.09 -21.50 6.91
CA GLY A 333 -23.20 -22.38 8.08
C GLY A 333 -22.17 -23.54 8.15
N VAL A 334 -21.34 -23.72 7.12
CA VAL A 334 -20.20 -24.64 7.12
C VAL A 334 -18.93 -23.87 7.55
N PRO A 335 -17.96 -24.49 8.25
CA PRO A 335 -16.69 -23.84 8.56
C PRO A 335 -16.02 -23.25 7.31
N PRO A 336 -15.32 -22.11 7.43
CA PRO A 336 -14.69 -21.45 6.30
C PRO A 336 -13.66 -22.38 5.66
N ASP A 337 -13.71 -22.48 4.34
CA ASP A 337 -12.82 -23.33 3.54
C ASP A 337 -12.01 -22.46 2.57
N TYR A 338 -10.72 -22.34 2.84
CA TYR A 338 -9.82 -21.48 2.07
C TYR A 338 -9.17 -22.19 0.87
N ARG A 339 -9.53 -23.44 0.55
CA ARG A 339 -8.97 -24.17 -0.60
C ARG A 339 -9.18 -23.44 -1.93
N ILE A 340 -10.33 -22.80 -2.11
CA ILE A 340 -10.61 -21.98 -3.30
C ILE A 340 -9.68 -20.76 -3.38
N ALA A 341 -9.39 -20.12 -2.24
CA ALA A 341 -8.46 -18.99 -2.16
C ALA A 341 -7.03 -19.44 -2.50
N LEU A 342 -6.58 -20.59 -1.98
CA LEU A 342 -5.26 -21.15 -2.28
C LEU A 342 -5.08 -21.44 -3.77
N LEU A 343 -6.07 -22.04 -4.42
CA LEU A 343 -6.05 -22.29 -5.86
C LEU A 343 -6.00 -20.98 -6.66
N LEU A 344 -6.86 -20.03 -6.33
CA LEU A 344 -6.89 -18.73 -6.99
C LEU A 344 -5.55 -18.00 -6.84
N ASN A 345 -4.95 -18.03 -5.66
CA ASN A 345 -3.68 -17.38 -5.38
C ASN A 345 -2.51 -18.04 -6.11
N ALA A 346 -2.46 -19.37 -6.16
CA ALA A 346 -1.35 -20.11 -6.80
C ALA A 346 -1.42 -20.07 -8.33
N TYR A 347 -2.62 -20.07 -8.90
CA TYR A 347 -2.84 -20.21 -10.35
C TYR A 347 -3.37 -18.95 -11.01
N SER A 348 -3.33 -17.78 -10.36
CA SER A 348 -3.94 -16.54 -10.87
C SER A 348 -3.48 -16.13 -12.28
N THR A 349 -2.28 -16.53 -12.68
CA THR A 349 -1.68 -16.25 -13.99
C THR A 349 -1.77 -17.41 -14.98
N ASN A 350 -2.38 -18.54 -14.60
CA ASN A 350 -2.58 -19.72 -15.43
C ASN A 350 -4.06 -19.88 -15.79
N GLN A 351 -4.42 -19.51 -17.03
CA GLN A 351 -5.81 -19.45 -17.48
C GLN A 351 -6.56 -20.78 -17.31
N GLU A 352 -5.89 -21.92 -17.55
CA GLU A 352 -6.50 -23.26 -17.50
C GLU A 352 -7.04 -23.61 -16.11
N TYR A 353 -6.24 -23.36 -15.06
CA TYR A 353 -6.63 -23.68 -13.67
C TYR A 353 -7.30 -22.52 -12.95
N PHE A 354 -7.20 -21.29 -13.47
CA PHE A 354 -7.78 -20.10 -12.84
C PHE A 354 -9.27 -19.93 -13.12
N GLN A 355 -9.70 -20.18 -14.35
CA GLN A 355 -11.05 -19.80 -14.82
C GLN A 355 -12.16 -20.48 -14.01
N ARG A 356 -11.98 -21.75 -13.66
CA ARG A 356 -13.01 -22.50 -12.96
C ARG A 356 -13.22 -22.00 -11.51
N PRO A 357 -12.19 -21.95 -10.63
CA PRO A 357 -12.36 -21.43 -9.28
C PRO A 357 -12.93 -20.01 -9.22
N ILE A 358 -12.52 -19.11 -10.13
CA ILE A 358 -13.00 -17.71 -10.10
C ILE A 358 -14.47 -17.62 -10.52
N LEU A 359 -14.91 -18.47 -11.45
CA LEU A 359 -16.32 -18.55 -11.85
C LEU A 359 -17.17 -19.12 -10.72
N THR A 360 -16.74 -20.20 -10.06
CA THR A 360 -17.45 -20.75 -8.89
C THR A 360 -17.65 -19.69 -7.79
N LEU A 361 -16.62 -18.89 -7.51
CA LEU A 361 -16.70 -17.80 -6.55
C LEU A 361 -17.61 -16.66 -7.03
N SER A 362 -17.63 -16.37 -8.34
CA SER A 362 -18.51 -15.35 -8.94
C SER A 362 -19.99 -15.79 -8.96
N GLU A 363 -20.26 -17.07 -9.22
CA GLU A 363 -21.61 -17.64 -9.23
C GLU A 363 -22.22 -17.68 -7.82
N SER A 364 -21.39 -17.94 -6.80
CA SER A 364 -21.81 -17.91 -5.40
C SER A 364 -22.43 -16.56 -5.00
N ILE A 365 -21.85 -15.44 -5.47
CA ILE A 365 -22.37 -14.09 -5.18
C ILE A 365 -23.47 -13.63 -6.14
N GLN A 366 -23.50 -14.13 -7.38
CA GLN A 366 -24.54 -13.79 -8.35
C GLN A 366 -25.87 -14.50 -8.05
N GLY A 367 -25.79 -15.72 -7.52
CA GLY A 367 -26.95 -16.58 -7.31
C GLY A 367 -27.45 -17.22 -8.61
N SER A 368 -28.19 -18.33 -8.48
CA SER A 368 -28.82 -18.96 -9.64
C SER A 368 -29.91 -18.05 -10.22
N GLN A 369 -29.97 -17.94 -11.56
CA GLN A 369 -31.01 -17.16 -12.27
C GLN A 369 -32.45 -17.60 -11.92
N LYS A 370 -32.63 -18.80 -11.35
CA LYS A 370 -33.94 -19.36 -10.99
C LYS A 370 -34.41 -18.97 -9.59
N SER A 371 -33.51 -18.51 -8.71
CA SER A 371 -33.83 -18.12 -7.34
C SER A 371 -33.94 -16.61 -7.24
N THR A 372 -35.01 -16.11 -6.62
CA THR A 372 -35.22 -14.67 -6.40
C THR A 372 -35.64 -14.41 -4.96
N VAL A 373 -35.32 -13.22 -4.45
CA VAL A 373 -35.69 -12.76 -3.11
C VAL A 373 -36.51 -11.47 -3.24
N PRO A 374 -37.61 -11.32 -2.47
CA PRO A 374 -38.34 -10.06 -2.44
C PRO A 374 -37.48 -8.94 -1.81
N MET A 375 -37.53 -7.75 -2.42
CA MET A 375 -36.90 -6.53 -1.92
C MET A 375 -37.96 -5.57 -1.36
N PRO A 376 -37.60 -4.63 -0.45
CA PRO A 376 -38.54 -3.63 0.05
C PRO A 376 -39.20 -2.83 -1.09
N GLY A 377 -40.54 -2.80 -1.11
CA GLY A 377 -41.34 -2.12 -2.13
C GLY A 377 -42.36 -3.04 -2.82
N ILE A 378 -43.12 -2.48 -3.76
CA ILE A 378 -44.14 -3.23 -4.54
C ILE A 378 -43.48 -3.74 -5.82
N ASN A 379 -43.63 -5.03 -6.13
CA ASN A 379 -43.11 -5.67 -7.35
C ASN A 379 -41.57 -5.54 -7.55
N CYS A 380 -40.80 -5.51 -6.45
CA CYS A 380 -39.34 -5.45 -6.50
C CYS A 380 -38.75 -6.82 -6.10
N VAL A 381 -38.04 -7.47 -7.02
CA VAL A 381 -37.36 -8.75 -6.79
C VAL A 381 -35.89 -8.67 -7.19
N ALA A 382 -35.03 -9.30 -6.40
CA ALA A 382 -33.60 -9.44 -6.66
C ALA A 382 -33.21 -10.91 -6.89
N HIS A 383 -32.03 -11.14 -7.44
CA HIS A 383 -31.46 -12.48 -7.51
C HIS A 383 -31.22 -13.10 -6.12
N GLY A 384 -31.33 -14.42 -6.04
CA GLY A 384 -31.41 -15.25 -4.83
C GLY A 384 -30.26 -15.17 -3.82
N SER A 385 -29.06 -14.70 -4.22
CA SER A 385 -27.88 -14.77 -3.36
C SER A 385 -27.83 -13.62 -2.35
N THR A 386 -27.89 -13.97 -1.06
CA THR A 386 -27.93 -13.03 0.07
C THR A 386 -26.67 -13.03 0.92
N SER A 387 -25.85 -14.10 0.86
CA SER A 387 -24.61 -14.23 1.63
C SER A 387 -23.40 -13.67 0.85
N PRO A 388 -22.84 -12.51 1.21
CA PRO A 388 -21.64 -11.97 0.57
C PRO A 388 -20.38 -12.76 0.97
N LEU A 389 -19.29 -12.60 0.21
CA LEU A 389 -17.99 -13.17 0.60
C LEU A 389 -17.48 -12.51 1.89
N SER A 390 -17.01 -13.31 2.84
CA SER A 390 -16.47 -12.81 4.10
C SER A 390 -15.24 -11.93 3.88
N ILE A 391 -15.02 -10.97 4.77
CA ILE A 391 -13.81 -10.12 4.71
C ILE A 391 -12.54 -10.96 4.88
N THR A 392 -12.58 -11.99 5.73
CA THR A 392 -11.45 -12.90 5.93
C THR A 392 -11.08 -13.65 4.66
N LEU A 393 -12.06 -14.11 3.89
CA LEU A 393 -11.82 -14.75 2.61
C LEU A 393 -11.21 -13.76 1.61
N LEU A 394 -11.76 -12.55 1.53
CA LEU A 394 -11.23 -11.50 0.65
C LEU A 394 -9.79 -11.12 1.04
N ASP A 395 -9.48 -11.03 2.33
CA ASP A 395 -8.13 -10.74 2.83
C ASP A 395 -7.15 -11.87 2.54
N SER A 396 -7.61 -13.12 2.48
CA SER A 396 -6.84 -14.29 2.03
C SER A 396 -6.66 -14.38 0.51
N LEU A 397 -7.19 -13.44 -0.29
CA LEU A 397 -6.97 -13.39 -1.74
C LEU A 397 -5.84 -12.42 -2.11
N THR A 398 -5.05 -12.80 -3.13
CA THR A 398 -4.07 -11.87 -3.69
C THR A 398 -4.72 -10.71 -4.44
N VAL A 399 -4.01 -9.59 -4.56
CA VAL A 399 -4.48 -8.42 -5.31
C VAL A 399 -4.87 -8.77 -6.74
N HIS A 400 -4.13 -9.66 -7.41
CA HIS A 400 -4.49 -10.09 -8.77
C HIS A 400 -5.87 -10.77 -8.82
N VAL A 401 -6.16 -11.66 -7.87
CA VAL A 401 -7.47 -12.32 -7.80
C VAL A 401 -8.57 -11.31 -7.48
N LYS A 402 -8.33 -10.38 -6.55
CA LYS A 402 -9.27 -9.28 -6.24
C LYS A 402 -9.55 -8.42 -7.48
N MET A 403 -8.51 -8.07 -8.26
CA MET A 403 -8.66 -7.34 -9.51
C MET A 403 -9.55 -8.10 -10.52
N SER A 404 -9.33 -9.41 -10.69
CA SER A 404 -10.16 -10.25 -11.56
C SER A 404 -11.61 -10.32 -11.07
N LEU A 405 -11.84 -10.43 -9.77
CA LEU A 405 -13.18 -10.48 -9.18
C LEU A 405 -13.94 -9.16 -9.38
N VAL A 406 -13.29 -8.02 -9.11
CA VAL A 406 -13.83 -6.67 -9.38
C VAL A 406 -14.20 -6.53 -10.85
N HIS A 407 -13.33 -6.97 -11.75
CA HIS A 407 -13.59 -6.94 -13.18
C HIS A 407 -14.79 -7.81 -13.57
N ASN A 408 -14.87 -9.05 -13.10
CA ASN A 408 -15.99 -9.96 -13.38
C ASN A 408 -17.33 -9.41 -12.87
N ILE A 409 -17.36 -8.86 -11.66
CA ILE A 409 -18.56 -8.22 -11.10
C ILE A 409 -18.96 -7.01 -11.94
N SER A 410 -18.01 -6.12 -12.27
CA SER A 410 -18.28 -4.95 -13.10
C SER A 410 -18.81 -5.33 -14.48
N GLN A 411 -18.25 -6.36 -15.12
CA GLN A 411 -18.72 -6.87 -16.41
C GLN A 411 -20.13 -7.46 -16.31
N HIS A 412 -20.42 -8.20 -15.24
CA HIS A 412 -21.75 -8.74 -14.99
C HIS A 412 -22.80 -7.62 -14.84
N ILE A 413 -22.50 -6.59 -14.05
CA ILE A 413 -23.38 -5.42 -13.87
C ILE A 413 -23.61 -4.70 -15.22
N GLN A 414 -22.55 -4.51 -16.02
CA GLN A 414 -22.67 -3.89 -17.34
C GLN A 414 -23.56 -4.71 -18.28
N LYS A 415 -23.40 -6.03 -18.32
CA LYS A 415 -24.25 -6.92 -19.12
C LYS A 415 -25.71 -6.85 -18.69
N GLN A 416 -25.98 -6.90 -17.38
CA GLN A 416 -27.37 -6.78 -16.88
C GLN A 416 -28.00 -5.42 -17.23
N ALA A 417 -27.22 -4.34 -17.18
CA ALA A 417 -27.68 -3.02 -17.59
C ALA A 417 -28.00 -2.97 -19.11
N GLN A 418 -27.20 -3.62 -19.96
CA GLN A 418 -27.45 -3.68 -21.40
C GLN A 418 -28.68 -4.53 -21.75
N HIS A 419 -28.92 -5.62 -21.02
CA HIS A 419 -30.09 -6.48 -21.20
C HIS A 419 -31.39 -5.86 -20.67
N LYS A 420 -31.33 -4.69 -20.00
CA LYS A 420 -32.49 -4.00 -19.41
C LYS A 420 -33.36 -4.92 -18.54
N SER A 421 -32.71 -5.78 -17.75
CA SER A 421 -33.41 -6.68 -16.83
C SER A 421 -34.23 -5.89 -15.80
N GLY A 422 -35.47 -6.31 -15.57
CA GLY A 422 -36.32 -5.78 -14.50
C GLY A 422 -35.99 -6.35 -13.11
N ILE A 423 -35.15 -7.38 -13.03
CA ILE A 423 -34.72 -8.02 -11.78
C ILE A 423 -33.51 -7.27 -11.23
N ALA A 424 -33.54 -6.94 -9.94
CA ALA A 424 -32.44 -6.27 -9.25
C ALA A 424 -31.23 -7.19 -9.01
N LEU A 425 -30.06 -6.58 -8.83
CA LEU A 425 -28.82 -7.29 -8.52
C LEU A 425 -28.92 -8.06 -7.20
N ALA A 426 -28.23 -9.20 -7.11
CA ALA A 426 -28.14 -9.97 -5.86
C ALA A 426 -27.57 -9.12 -4.71
N PRO A 427 -28.16 -9.13 -3.51
CA PRO A 427 -27.61 -8.43 -2.34
C PRO A 427 -26.17 -8.83 -2.01
N ALA A 428 -25.83 -10.13 -2.13
CA ALA A 428 -24.48 -10.64 -1.92
C ALA A 428 -23.46 -10.02 -2.88
N LEU A 429 -23.85 -9.81 -4.15
CA LEU A 429 -22.99 -9.21 -5.17
C LEU A 429 -22.67 -7.75 -4.85
N ILE A 430 -23.69 -6.94 -4.52
CA ILE A 430 -23.50 -5.52 -4.19
C ILE A 430 -22.63 -5.36 -2.94
N GLU A 431 -22.91 -6.12 -1.89
CA GLU A 431 -22.15 -6.06 -0.64
C GLU A 431 -20.71 -6.56 -0.81
N THR A 432 -20.48 -7.63 -1.58
CA THR A 432 -19.13 -8.10 -1.91
C THR A 432 -18.36 -7.07 -2.76
N TYR A 433 -19.03 -6.45 -3.74
CA TYR A 433 -18.43 -5.40 -4.56
C TYR A 433 -18.04 -4.19 -3.71
N ALA A 434 -18.90 -3.77 -2.79
CA ALA A 434 -18.60 -2.68 -1.86
C ALA A 434 -17.35 -2.96 -1.02
N ARG A 435 -17.24 -4.17 -0.44
CA ARG A 435 -16.04 -4.60 0.32
C ARG A 435 -14.78 -4.55 -0.54
N LEU A 436 -14.86 -4.99 -1.79
CA LEU A 436 -13.73 -4.94 -2.72
C LEU A 436 -13.30 -3.50 -3.06
N LEU A 437 -14.24 -2.56 -3.17
CA LEU A 437 -13.93 -1.16 -3.49
C LEU A 437 -13.18 -0.41 -2.37
N VAL A 438 -13.12 -0.96 -1.15
CA VAL A 438 -12.39 -0.38 -0.01
C VAL A 438 -10.86 -0.60 -0.12
N TYR A 439 -10.42 -1.67 -0.81
CA TYR A 439 -9.00 -1.97 -0.94
C TYR A 439 -8.27 -0.92 -1.80
N THR A 440 -7.40 -0.16 -1.16
CA THR A 440 -6.71 0.96 -1.83
C THR A 440 -5.65 0.51 -2.85
N GLU A 441 -5.17 -0.73 -2.78
CA GLU A 441 -4.27 -1.33 -3.78
C GLU A 441 -4.94 -1.57 -5.15
N ILE A 442 -6.28 -1.65 -5.20
CA ILE A 442 -7.06 -1.82 -6.44
C ILE A 442 -7.82 -0.56 -6.85
N GLU A 443 -7.44 0.61 -6.31
CA GLU A 443 -8.10 1.91 -6.54
C GLU A 443 -8.40 2.21 -8.03
N SER A 444 -7.48 1.85 -8.93
CA SER A 444 -7.58 2.14 -10.37
C SER A 444 -8.68 1.34 -11.10
N ILE A 445 -8.84 0.05 -10.79
CA ILE A 445 -9.84 -0.85 -11.38
C ILE A 445 -11.12 -0.91 -10.52
N GLY A 446 -11.01 -0.55 -9.25
CA GLY A 446 -12.10 -0.43 -8.29
C GLY A 446 -12.79 0.94 -8.38
N ILE A 447 -12.57 1.80 -7.38
CA ILE A 447 -13.38 3.02 -7.19
C ILE A 447 -13.25 4.01 -8.37
N LYS A 448 -12.06 4.13 -8.98
CA LYS A 448 -11.85 5.00 -10.13
C LYS A 448 -12.66 4.55 -11.35
N ASN A 449 -12.68 3.25 -11.62
CA ASN A 449 -13.44 2.69 -12.75
C ASN A 449 -14.95 2.67 -12.46
N PHE A 450 -15.33 2.45 -11.20
CA PHE A 450 -16.71 2.55 -10.74
C PHE A 450 -17.30 3.93 -11.08
N ILE A 451 -16.62 5.02 -10.69
CA ILE A 451 -17.10 6.39 -10.93
C ILE A 451 -17.00 6.79 -12.40
N ASN A 452 -15.86 6.51 -13.06
CA ASN A 452 -15.60 7.05 -14.40
C ASN A 452 -16.19 6.22 -15.55
N SER A 453 -16.47 4.93 -15.33
CA SER A 453 -16.86 4.00 -16.40
C SER A 453 -18.18 3.31 -16.10
N LEU A 454 -18.28 2.63 -14.95
CA LEU A 454 -19.48 1.84 -14.63
C LEU A 454 -20.71 2.73 -14.46
N LEU A 455 -20.63 3.76 -13.62
CA LEU A 455 -21.76 4.63 -13.32
C LEU A 455 -22.29 5.36 -14.58
N PRO A 456 -21.45 5.97 -15.44
CA PRO A 456 -21.93 6.59 -16.69
C PRO A 456 -22.53 5.59 -17.68
N VAL A 457 -22.00 4.35 -17.77
CA VAL A 457 -22.55 3.31 -18.64
C VAL A 457 -23.95 2.88 -18.19
N VAL A 458 -24.14 2.65 -16.88
CA VAL A 458 -25.45 2.28 -16.33
C VAL A 458 -26.46 3.41 -16.53
N TYR A 459 -26.05 4.67 -16.33
CA TYR A 459 -26.89 5.83 -16.58
C TYR A 459 -27.36 5.90 -18.04
N LYS A 460 -26.44 5.74 -19.00
CA LYS A 460 -26.75 5.74 -20.45
C LYS A 460 -27.70 4.60 -20.86
N SER A 461 -27.65 3.46 -20.17
CA SER A 461 -28.54 2.32 -20.44
C SER A 461 -29.96 2.52 -19.90
N HIS A 462 -30.23 3.61 -19.17
CA HIS A 462 -31.52 3.93 -18.55
C HIS A 462 -32.06 2.85 -17.60
N VAL A 463 -31.17 2.12 -16.90
CA VAL A 463 -31.55 1.13 -15.89
C VAL A 463 -31.46 1.74 -14.50
N TRP A 464 -32.56 2.37 -14.08
CA TRP A 464 -32.65 3.16 -12.85
C TRP A 464 -32.50 2.34 -11.57
N SER A 465 -32.98 1.08 -11.57
CA SER A 465 -32.87 0.16 -10.41
C SER A 465 -31.42 -0.18 -10.08
N ILE A 466 -30.61 -0.50 -11.10
CA ILE A 466 -29.17 -0.76 -10.94
C ILE A 466 -28.47 0.51 -10.51
N LEU A 467 -28.78 1.66 -11.13
CA LEU A 467 -28.19 2.94 -10.75
C LEU A 467 -28.46 3.27 -9.27
N HIS A 468 -29.69 3.08 -8.80
CA HIS A 468 -30.08 3.27 -7.41
C HIS A 468 -29.24 2.39 -6.48
N ALA A 469 -29.13 1.08 -6.75
CA ALA A 469 -28.34 0.16 -5.93
C ALA A 469 -26.86 0.57 -5.85
N LEU A 470 -26.27 1.04 -6.96
CA LEU A 470 -24.87 1.48 -6.99
C LEU A 470 -24.65 2.78 -6.19
N LEU A 471 -25.58 3.72 -6.24
CA LEU A 471 -25.52 4.95 -5.45
C LEU A 471 -25.73 4.67 -3.95
N GLU A 472 -26.70 3.82 -3.61
CA GLU A 472 -26.96 3.38 -2.25
C GLU A 472 -25.75 2.67 -1.64
N MET A 473 -25.11 1.78 -2.42
CA MET A 473 -23.86 1.13 -2.05
C MET A 473 -22.76 2.16 -1.76
N PHE A 474 -22.60 3.17 -2.63
CA PHE A 474 -21.60 4.21 -2.42
C PHE A 474 -21.84 5.02 -1.15
N ILE A 475 -23.10 5.25 -0.77
CA ILE A 475 -23.46 6.03 0.43
C ILE A 475 -23.18 5.24 1.70
N HIS A 476 -23.72 4.03 1.83
CA HIS A 476 -23.77 3.32 3.11
C HIS A 476 -22.61 2.37 3.35
N ARG A 477 -21.83 2.03 2.31
CA ARG A 477 -20.79 1.00 2.41
C ARG A 477 -19.39 1.52 2.11
N ILE A 478 -19.26 2.60 1.34
CA ILE A 478 -17.95 3.18 1.00
C ILE A 478 -17.59 4.29 1.99
N HIS A 479 -16.84 3.92 3.02
CA HIS A 479 -16.37 4.81 4.09
C HIS A 479 -15.14 5.64 3.67
N HIS A 480 -14.10 4.99 3.15
CA HIS A 480 -12.84 5.64 2.76
C HIS A 480 -12.77 5.83 1.25
N SER A 481 -13.13 7.02 0.77
CA SER A 481 -12.97 7.42 -0.62
C SER A 481 -12.21 8.75 -0.68
N PRO A 482 -11.10 8.85 -1.44
CA PRO A 482 -10.36 10.09 -1.62
C PRO A 482 -11.26 11.28 -2.02
N PRO A 483 -10.99 12.50 -1.53
CA PRO A 483 -11.82 13.68 -1.80
C PRO A 483 -12.06 13.94 -3.30
N GLN A 484 -11.03 13.72 -4.13
CA GLN A 484 -11.13 13.83 -5.59
C GLN A 484 -12.26 12.99 -6.20
N TYR A 485 -12.49 11.78 -5.67
CA TYR A 485 -13.53 10.88 -6.16
C TYR A 485 -14.92 11.27 -5.66
N ARG A 486 -15.01 11.80 -4.42
CA ARG A 486 -16.27 12.35 -3.91
C ARG A 486 -16.74 13.55 -4.76
N ILE A 487 -15.81 14.46 -5.08
CA ILE A 487 -16.08 15.62 -5.94
C ILE A 487 -16.45 15.18 -7.36
N GLN A 488 -15.74 14.21 -7.93
CA GLN A 488 -16.07 13.66 -9.26
C GLN A 488 -17.48 13.06 -9.28
N LEU A 489 -17.82 12.23 -8.29
CA LEU A 489 -19.16 11.64 -8.19
C LEU A 489 -20.24 12.72 -8.05
N LEU A 490 -20.03 13.71 -7.18
CA LEU A 490 -20.95 14.83 -6.99
C LEU A 490 -21.17 15.58 -8.30
N SER A 491 -20.10 15.85 -9.04
CA SER A 491 -20.17 16.46 -10.36
C SER A 491 -20.97 15.59 -11.34
N THR A 492 -20.67 14.30 -11.46
CA THR A 492 -21.41 13.38 -12.35
C THR A 492 -22.90 13.38 -12.03
N ILE A 493 -23.24 13.39 -10.76
CA ILE A 493 -24.62 13.39 -10.28
C ILE A 493 -25.34 14.68 -10.58
N HIS A 494 -24.69 15.83 -10.36
CA HIS A 494 -25.27 17.12 -10.70
C HIS A 494 -25.61 17.20 -12.20
N HIS A 495 -24.73 16.70 -13.06
CA HIS A 495 -25.00 16.60 -14.51
C HIS A 495 -26.17 15.66 -14.83
N MET A 496 -26.34 14.56 -14.08
CA MET A 496 -27.46 13.62 -14.27
C MET A 496 -28.80 14.23 -13.85
N THR A 497 -28.82 15.06 -12.79
CA THR A 497 -30.05 15.70 -12.28
C THR A 497 -30.57 16.86 -13.14
N ALA A 498 -29.76 17.39 -14.05
CA ALA A 498 -30.15 18.49 -14.93
C ALA A 498 -31.08 18.08 -16.09
N VAL A 499 -31.38 16.78 -16.23
CA VAL A 499 -32.30 16.24 -17.26
C VAL A 499 -33.76 16.32 -16.78
N PRO A 500 -34.74 16.74 -17.62
CA PRO A 500 -36.09 17.06 -17.16
C PRO A 500 -36.82 15.88 -16.49
N LEU A 501 -37.40 16.16 -15.32
CA LEU A 501 -38.07 15.24 -14.38
C LEU A 501 -39.41 14.67 -14.87
N ASN A 502 -39.73 14.78 -16.17
CA ASN A 502 -41.10 14.63 -16.68
C ASN A 502 -41.52 13.20 -17.06
N THR A 503 -40.69 12.20 -16.77
CA THR A 503 -41.00 10.79 -17.07
C THR A 503 -40.81 9.91 -15.83
N MET A 504 -41.93 9.70 -15.12
CA MET A 504 -42.22 8.60 -14.18
C MET A 504 -41.96 8.82 -12.68
N THR A 505 -42.94 8.37 -11.90
CA THR A 505 -43.02 8.27 -10.42
C THR A 505 -41.87 7.50 -9.74
N GLN A 506 -41.01 6.80 -10.49
CA GLN A 506 -39.79 6.16 -9.98
C GLN A 506 -38.65 7.16 -9.66
N MET A 507 -38.73 8.39 -10.20
CA MET A 507 -37.74 9.44 -9.97
C MET A 507 -37.82 10.10 -8.59
N THR A 508 -38.93 9.99 -7.84
CA THR A 508 -39.06 10.64 -6.52
C THR A 508 -38.11 10.05 -5.49
N GLN A 509 -37.93 8.73 -5.49
CA GLN A 509 -36.94 8.05 -4.64
C GLN A 509 -35.51 8.42 -5.06
N LEU A 510 -35.22 8.39 -6.37
CA LEU A 510 -33.92 8.81 -6.91
C LEU A 510 -33.59 10.27 -6.55
N HIS A 511 -34.55 11.18 -6.66
CA HIS A 511 -34.38 12.59 -6.32
C HIS A 511 -34.14 12.82 -4.82
N LEU A 512 -34.88 12.12 -3.94
CA LEU A 512 -34.62 12.12 -2.50
C LEU A 512 -33.21 11.60 -2.16
N TRP A 513 -32.77 10.55 -2.85
CA TRP A 513 -31.43 9.99 -2.68
C TRP A 513 -30.32 10.88 -3.23
N TYR A 514 -30.57 11.56 -4.36
CA TYR A 514 -29.66 12.58 -4.88
C TYR A 514 -29.49 13.72 -3.87
N LEU A 515 -30.58 14.20 -3.26
CA LEU A 515 -30.53 15.23 -2.21
C LEU A 515 -29.77 14.73 -0.97
N HIS A 516 -30.02 13.49 -0.55
CA HIS A 516 -29.36 12.88 0.61
C HIS A 516 -27.84 12.72 0.38
N LEU A 517 -27.44 12.28 -0.81
CA LEU A 517 -26.03 12.16 -1.20
C LEU A 517 -25.32 13.53 -1.24
N SER A 518 -26.00 14.56 -1.76
CA SER A 518 -25.51 15.95 -1.76
C SER A 518 -25.50 16.60 -0.37
N CYS A 519 -26.08 15.98 0.66
CA CYS A 519 -26.00 16.46 2.05
C CYS A 519 -24.98 15.67 2.89
N LEU A 520 -24.86 14.35 2.71
CA LEU A 520 -24.07 13.47 3.60
C LEU A 520 -22.57 13.39 3.28
N LYS A 521 -22.13 13.75 2.07
CA LYS A 521 -20.72 13.62 1.66
C LYS A 521 -20.02 14.95 1.36
N THR A 522 -20.73 16.05 1.57
CA THR A 522 -20.26 17.44 1.43
C THR A 522 -19.72 18.00 2.74
N PHE A 523 -19.94 17.29 3.85
CA PHE A 523 -19.31 17.52 5.15
C PHE A 523 -18.20 16.51 5.42
#